data_AF-A0A378IW73-F1
#
_entry.id   AF-A0A378IW73-F1
#
_cell.length_a   1.000
_cell.length_b   1.000
_cell.length_c   1.000
_cell.angle_alpha   90.00
_cell.angle_beta   90.00
_cell.angle_gamma   90.00
#
_symmetry.space_group_name_H-M   'P 1'
#
loop_
_entity.id
_entity.type
_entity.pdbx_description
1 polymer ?
#
loop_
_entity_poly.entity_id
_entity_poly.type
_entity_poly.pdbx_seq_one_letter_code
_entity_poly.pdbx_strand_id
1 'polypeptide(L)'
;MGKVEMNIHEETLSMFIMEWTNYNCKHSDRLDLYRVLMDTIERALFKSTLEACRYNKLKASRRLGISLTFYQKRLRHYFGDEYFNRRAVPNSTI
;
A
#
# COMPACT_ATOMS: atom_id res chain seq x y z
N MET A 1 20.56 7.56 -18.03
CA MET A 1 19.56 7.87 -16.98
C MET A 1 19.88 6.97 -15.80
N GLY A 2 20.43 7.50 -14.71
CA GLY A 2 20.84 6.70 -13.55
C GLY A 2 19.61 6.04 -12.90
N LYS A 3 19.74 4.77 -12.50
CA LYS A 3 18.72 4.09 -11.68
C LYS A 3 18.71 4.80 -10.32
N VAL A 4 17.61 5.47 -9.98
CA VAL A 4 17.39 5.91 -8.61
C VAL A 4 17.00 4.67 -7.81
N GLU A 5 17.90 4.19 -6.96
CA GLU A 5 17.56 3.18 -5.96
C GLU A 5 16.87 3.88 -4.80
N MET A 6 15.54 3.75 -4.74
CA MET A 6 14.78 4.13 -3.56
C MET A 6 14.77 2.93 -2.62
N ASN A 7 15.46 3.04 -1.48
CA ASN A 7 15.42 2.06 -0.41
C ASN A 7 14.61 2.61 0.76
N ILE A 8 13.73 1.78 1.31
CA ILE A 8 13.21 2.00 2.65
C ILE A 8 14.33 1.57 3.60
N HIS A 9 14.91 2.51 4.34
CA HIS A 9 15.96 2.21 5.31
C HIS A 9 15.42 1.30 6.41
N GLU A 10 16.03 0.13 6.58
CA GLU A 10 15.64 -0.87 7.58
C GLU A 10 15.62 -0.27 8.98
N GLU A 11 16.54 0.64 9.27
CA GLU A 11 16.67 1.33 10.56
C GLU A 11 15.42 2.12 10.92
N THR A 12 14.72 2.70 9.91
CA THR A 12 13.49 3.46 10.14
C THR A 12 12.36 2.55 10.61
N LEU A 13 12.25 1.36 10.02
CA LEU A 13 11.27 0.35 10.43
C LEU A 13 11.63 -0.24 11.79
N SER A 14 12.91 -0.50 12.04
CA SER A 14 13.42 -1.07 13.28
C SER A 14 13.11 -0.19 14.50
N MET A 15 13.26 1.13 14.39
CA MET A 15 12.89 2.05 15.48
C MET A 15 11.40 1.93 15.85
N PHE A 16 10.51 1.97 14.86
CA PHE A 16 9.08 1.83 15.08
C PHE A 16 8.69 0.47 15.68
N ILE A 17 9.26 -0.62 15.14
CA ILE A 17 8.99 -1.98 15.61
C ILE A 17 9.40 -2.16 17.06
N MET A 18 10.57 -1.65 17.46
CA MET A 18 11.05 -1.75 18.83
C MET A 18 10.17 -0.96 19.81
N GLU A 19 9.81 0.28 19.46
CA GLU A 19 8.93 1.10 20.30
C GLU A 19 7.57 0.44 20.51
N TRP A 20 6.94 0.00 19.42
CA TRP A 20 5.66 -0.68 19.47
C TRP A 20 5.73 -1.98 20.27
N THR A 21 6.78 -2.79 20.07
CA THR A 21 6.97 -4.05 20.80
C THR A 21 7.14 -3.79 22.29
N ASN A 22 7.96 -2.80 22.67
CA ASN A 22 8.18 -2.43 24.07
C ASN A 22 6.90 -1.92 24.76
N TYR A 23 6.04 -1.20 24.04
CA TYR A 23 4.74 -0.78 24.54
C TYR A 23 3.81 -2.00 24.75
N ASN A 24 3.66 -2.87 23.76
CA ASN A 24 2.74 -4.00 23.83
C ASN A 24 3.23 -5.16 24.71
N CYS A 25 4.54 -5.30 24.96
CA CYS A 25 5.02 -6.22 25.99
C CYS A 25 4.55 -5.81 27.40
N LYS A 26 4.25 -4.52 27.61
CA LYS A 26 3.75 -3.99 28.90
C LYS A 26 2.23 -3.98 29.00
N HIS A 27 1.53 -4.06 27.86
CA HIS A 27 0.08 -4.03 27.77
C HIS A 27 -0.38 -5.34 27.11
N SER A 28 -0.97 -6.27 27.88
CA SER A 28 -1.36 -7.64 27.46
C SER A 28 -2.38 -7.73 26.30
N ASP A 29 -2.63 -6.64 25.60
CA ASP A 29 -3.44 -6.62 24.40
C ASP A 29 -2.63 -7.24 23.26
N ARG A 30 -3.05 -8.43 22.83
CA ARG A 30 -2.47 -9.17 21.70
C ARG A 30 -2.80 -8.47 20.39
N LEU A 31 -2.25 -7.28 20.17
CA LEU A 31 -2.33 -6.63 18.87
C LEU A 31 -1.43 -7.38 17.88
N ASP A 32 -1.96 -7.66 16.70
CA ASP A 32 -1.24 -8.33 15.62
C ASP A 32 -0.40 -7.30 14.85
N LEU A 33 0.83 -7.07 15.31
CA LEU A 33 1.76 -6.10 14.70
C LEU A 33 2.01 -6.39 13.22
N TYR A 34 2.13 -7.67 12.86
CA TYR A 34 2.35 -8.07 11.47
C TYR A 34 1.22 -7.56 10.60
N ARG A 35 -0.03 -7.80 11.02
CA ARG A 35 -1.20 -7.29 10.30
C ARG A 35 -1.20 -5.76 10.22
N VAL A 36 -0.90 -5.05 11.30
CA VAL A 36 -0.87 -3.57 11.31
C VAL A 36 0.14 -3.02 10.30
N LEU A 37 1.35 -3.57 10.29
CA LEU A 37 2.42 -3.16 9.38
C LEU A 37 2.06 -3.48 7.93
N MET A 38 1.64 -4.71 7.66
CA MET A 38 1.29 -5.14 6.31
C MET A 38 0.11 -4.34 5.75
N ASP A 39 -0.93 -4.10 6.55
CA ASP A 39 -2.07 -3.27 6.14
C ASP A 39 -1.63 -1.84 5.83
N THR A 40 -0.72 -1.27 6.61
CA THR A 40 -0.22 0.11 6.40
C THR A 40 0.60 0.21 5.12
N ILE A 41 1.53 -0.72 4.92
CA ILE A 41 2.38 -0.77 3.72
C ILE A 41 1.53 -1.02 2.47
N GLU A 42 0.61 -2.00 2.52
CA GLU A 42 -0.22 -2.36 1.37
C GLU A 42 -1.17 -1.21 0.98
N ARG A 43 -1.76 -0.51 1.95
CA ARG A 43 -2.57 0.70 1.70
C ARG A 43 -1.79 1.76 0.93
N ALA A 44 -0.62 2.14 1.45
CA ALA A 44 0.22 3.18 0.84
C ALA A 44 0.67 2.77 -0.56
N LEU A 45 1.14 1.53 -0.72
CA LEU A 45 1.56 0.96 -2.00
C LEU A 45 0.44 1.00 -3.03
N PHE A 46 -0.76 0.56 -2.64
CA PHE A 46 -1.87 0.40 -3.57
C PHE A 46 -2.42 1.76 -4.00
N LYS A 47 -2.59 2.70 -3.07
CA LYS A 47 -3.03 4.07 -3.37
C LYS A 47 -2.04 4.77 -4.29
N SER A 48 -0.77 4.83 -3.91
CA SER A 48 0.27 5.56 -4.66
C SER A 48 0.42 5.02 -6.08
N THR A 49 0.38 3.68 -6.25
CA THR A 49 0.47 3.06 -7.58
C THR A 49 -0.78 3.33 -8.42
N LEU A 50 -1.97 3.35 -7.81
CA LEU A 50 -3.21 3.67 -8.51
C LEU A 50 -3.20 5.10 -9.05
N GLU A 51 -2.79 6.05 -8.21
CA GLU A 51 -2.66 7.47 -8.55
C GLU A 51 -1.64 7.69 -9.66
N ALA A 52 -0.45 7.07 -9.54
CA ALA A 52 0.57 7.08 -10.59
C ALA A 52 0.09 6.47 -11.92
N CYS A 53 -0.87 5.53 -11.85
CA CYS A 53 -1.51 4.93 -13.01
C CYS A 53 -2.79 5.65 -13.46
N ARG A 54 -3.05 6.87 -12.99
CA ARG A 54 -4.25 7.67 -13.31
C ARG A 54 -5.55 6.91 -13.07
N TYR A 55 -5.61 6.16 -11.98
CA TYR A 55 -6.73 5.33 -11.56
C TYR A 55 -7.04 4.15 -12.50
N ASN A 56 -6.12 3.79 -13.42
CA ASN A 56 -6.21 2.57 -14.21
C ASN A 56 -5.77 1.36 -13.38
N LYS A 57 -6.75 0.60 -12.88
CA LYS A 57 -6.54 -0.57 -12.01
C LYS A 57 -5.76 -1.68 -12.68
N LEU A 58 -6.01 -1.95 -13.96
CA LEU A 58 -5.32 -2.98 -14.72
C LEU A 58 -3.84 -2.62 -14.90
N LYS A 59 -3.53 -1.35 -15.18
CA LYS A 59 -2.16 -0.85 -15.29
C LYS A 59 -1.45 -0.90 -13.94
N ALA A 60 -2.12 -0.50 -12.86
CA ALA A 60 -1.58 -0.55 -11.51
C ALA A 60 -1.29 -1.99 -11.06
N SER A 61 -2.23 -2.92 -11.25
CA SER A 61 -2.04 -4.33 -10.87
C SER A 61 -0.89 -4.98 -11.65
N ARG A 62 -0.80 -4.71 -12.96
CA ARG A 62 0.33 -5.17 -13.79
C ARG A 62 1.67 -4.60 -13.30
N ARG A 63 1.71 -3.33 -12.89
CA ARG A 63 2.94 -2.70 -12.39
C ARG A 63 3.39 -3.26 -11.03
N LEU A 64 2.45 -3.74 -10.23
CA LEU A 64 2.71 -4.44 -8.96
C LEU A 64 2.94 -5.95 -9.13
N GLY A 65 2.77 -6.51 -10.32
CA GLY A 65 2.94 -7.95 -10.56
C GLY A 65 1.86 -8.82 -9.92
N ILE A 66 0.67 -8.27 -9.65
CA ILE A 66 -0.45 -8.97 -9.00
C ILE A 66 -1.69 -9.03 -9.89
N SER A 67 -2.59 -9.98 -9.60
CA SER A 67 -3.84 -10.10 -10.34
C SER A 67 -4.76 -8.88 -10.11
N LEU A 68 -5.52 -8.50 -11.14
CA LEU A 68 -6.49 -7.41 -11.04
C LEU A 68 -7.54 -7.67 -9.96
N THR A 69 -8.03 -8.91 -9.86
CA THR A 69 -9.05 -9.31 -8.88
C THR A 69 -8.53 -9.16 -7.45
N PHE A 70 -7.28 -9.58 -7.19
CA PHE A 70 -6.66 -9.40 -5.88
C PHE A 70 -6.52 -7.92 -5.53
N TYR A 71 -6.00 -7.13 -6.47
CA TYR A 71 -5.83 -5.69 -6.29
C TYR A 71 -7.16 -4.97 -6.04
N GLN A 72 -8.23 -5.31 -6.76
CA GLN A 72 -9.58 -4.77 -6.56
C GLN A 72 -10.16 -5.14 -5.19
N LYS A 73 -10.02 -6.41 -4.77
CA LYS A 73 -10.48 -6.88 -3.45
C LYS A 73 -9.82 -6.08 -2.33
N ARG A 74 -8.50 -5.93 -2.40
CA ARG A 74 -7.71 -5.17 -1.41
C ARG A 74 -8.01 -3.67 -1.43
N LEU A 75 -8.16 -3.06 -2.61
CA LEU A 75 -8.59 -1.66 -2.71
C LEU A 75 -9.94 -1.44 -2.03
N ARG A 76 -10.92 -2.35 -2.25
CA ARG A 76 -12.21 -2.26 -1.58
C ARG A 76 -12.10 -2.47 -0.07
N HIS A 77 -11.28 -3.44 0.35
CA HIS A 77 -11.05 -3.70 1.77
C HIS A 77 -10.50 -2.46 2.50
N TYR A 78 -9.57 -1.74 1.88
CA TYR A 78 -8.90 -0.61 2.51
C TYR A 78 -9.60 0.75 2.33
N PHE A 79 -10.29 0.96 1.21
CA PHE A 79 -10.82 2.28 0.81
C PHE A 79 -12.31 2.26 0.44
N GLY A 80 -13.00 1.13 0.70
CA GLY A 80 -14.38 0.95 0.29
C GLY A 80 -14.57 1.17 -1.21
N ASP A 81 -15.61 1.92 -1.57
CA ASP A 81 -15.96 2.14 -2.97
C ASP A 81 -15.33 3.39 -3.60
N GLU A 82 -14.57 4.20 -2.83
CA GLU A 82 -13.93 5.44 -3.29
C GLU A 82 -13.13 5.22 -4.57
N TYR A 83 -12.22 4.24 -4.54
CA TYR A 83 -11.43 3.91 -5.71
C TYR A 83 -12.14 2.91 -6.61
N PHE A 84 -12.97 2.01 -6.08
CA PHE A 84 -13.60 0.95 -6.87
C PHE A 84 -14.40 1.51 -8.04
N ASN A 85 -15.20 2.54 -7.79
CA ASN A 85 -16.06 3.17 -8.79
C ASN A 85 -15.35 4.26 -9.61
N ARG A 86 -14.13 4.65 -9.23
CA ARG A 86 -13.37 5.68 -9.94
C ARG A 86 -12.90 5.13 -11.28
N ARG A 87 -13.34 5.80 -12.36
CA ARG A 87 -12.94 5.48 -13.73
C ARG A 87 -11.53 6.00 -14.00
N ALA A 88 -10.80 5.30 -14.86
CA ALA A 88 -9.51 5.77 -15.33
C ALA A 88 -9.68 7.13 -16.03
N VAL A 89 -8.77 8.06 -15.75
CA VAL A 89 -8.78 9.34 -16.46
C VAL A 89 -8.38 9.06 -17.92
N PRO A 90 -9.21 9.40 -18.92
CA PRO A 90 -8.83 9.22 -20.31
C PRO A 90 -7.53 9.98 -20.57
N ASN A 91 -6.68 9.45 -21.46
CA ASN A 91 -5.50 10.20 -21.89
C ASN A 91 -6.02 11.52 -22.47
N SER A 92 -5.83 12.61 -21.74
CA SER A 92 -5.99 13.96 -22.27
C SER A 92 -5.03 14.07 -23.45
N THR A 93 -5.58 14.13 -24.65
CA THR A 93 -4.88 14.59 -25.84
C THR A 93 -4.33 15.98 -25.52
N ILE A 94 -3.03 16.06 -25.28
CA ILE A 94 -2.26 17.30 -25.37
C ILE A 94 -1.44 17.16 -26.64
#